data_AF-A0A7Y7NFW0-F1
#
_entry.id   AF-A0A7Y7NFW0-F1
#
_cell.length_a   1.000
_cell.length_b   1.000
_cell.length_c   1.000
_cell.angle_alpha   90.00
_cell.angle_beta   90.00
_cell.angle_gamma   90.00
#
_symmetry.space_group_name_H-M   'P 1'
#
loop_
_entity.id
_entity.type
_entity.pdbx_description
1 polymer ?
#
loop_
_entity_poly.entity_id
_entity_poly.type
_entity_poly.pdbx_seq_one_letter_code
_entity_poly.pdbx_strand_id
1 'polypeptide(L)'
;MKTKIITILLASMISGTMAFAQNHNESLKKQSSVIKTELQKDSVYYTCTMNPDIKMDKPGKCPKCGMKLEKRTIIVKDIKTEKKGLSKTYICPMHMGVKMDKPGICPKCGMDLKEEKINTSSSSTLQLKKTK
;
A
#
# COMPACT_ATOMS: atom_id res chain seq x y z
N MET A 1 47.62 56.41 -30.07
CA MET A 1 46.96 55.77 -28.89
C MET A 1 45.45 56.02 -28.80
N LYS A 2 44.88 57.00 -29.52
CA LYS A 2 43.44 57.37 -29.42
C LYS A 2 42.49 56.51 -30.28
N THR A 3 43.01 55.65 -31.17
CA THR A 3 42.21 54.78 -32.05
C THR A 3 41.89 53.40 -31.48
N LYS A 4 42.54 52.97 -30.39
CA LYS A 4 42.30 51.65 -29.77
C LYS A 4 41.20 51.64 -28.70
N ILE A 5 40.74 52.81 -28.24
CA ILE A 5 39.66 52.94 -27.25
C ILE A 5 38.28 52.87 -27.95
N ILE A 6 38.18 53.36 -29.19
CA ILE A 6 36.91 53.43 -29.95
C ILE A 6 36.45 52.03 -30.40
N THR A 7 37.37 51.10 -30.65
CA THR A 7 37.04 49.73 -31.07
C THR A 7 36.50 48.84 -29.94
N ILE A 8 36.67 49.22 -28.67
CA ILE A 8 36.17 48.43 -27.52
C ILE A 8 34.71 48.75 -27.21
N LEU A 9 34.23 49.96 -27.53
CA LEU A 9 32.85 50.36 -27.26
C LEU A 9 31.81 49.80 -28.27
N LEU A 10 32.23 49.46 -29.49
CA LEU A 10 31.33 48.96 -30.54
C LEU A 10 31.06 47.44 -30.50
N ALA A 11 31.77 46.68 -29.67
CA ALA A 11 31.57 45.23 -29.55
C ALA A 11 30.41 44.84 -28.59
N SER A 12 29.67 45.81 -28.06
CA SER A 12 28.62 45.58 -27.04
C SER A 12 27.20 45.44 -27.60
N MET A 13 26.99 45.56 -28.92
CA MET A 13 25.66 45.52 -29.52
C MET A 13 25.61 44.58 -30.72
N ILE A 14 25.75 43.28 -30.47
CA ILE A 14 25.11 42.27 -31.31
C ILE A 14 24.20 41.45 -30.40
N SER A 15 23.01 42.02 -30.25
CA SER A 15 21.77 41.35 -29.98
C SER A 15 21.64 40.08 -30.82
N GLY A 16 21.41 38.97 -30.15
CA GLY A 16 20.77 37.79 -30.71
C GLY A 16 20.37 36.90 -29.54
N THR A 17 19.16 36.39 -29.42
CA THR A 17 17.93 36.46 -30.22
C THR A 17 16.84 35.92 -29.27
N MET A 18 15.60 36.37 -29.46
CA MET A 18 14.41 35.97 -28.73
C MET A 18 14.26 34.45 -28.55
N ALA A 19 13.81 34.01 -27.37
CA ALA A 19 12.57 33.24 -27.17
C ALA A 19 12.57 32.52 -25.80
N PHE A 20 11.63 32.88 -24.91
CA PHE A 20 10.55 32.02 -24.40
C PHE A 20 9.95 32.62 -23.11
N ALA A 21 8.63 32.77 -23.14
CA ALA A 21 7.79 33.45 -22.15
C ALA A 21 7.89 32.83 -20.74
N GLN A 22 8.01 33.68 -19.71
CA GLN A 22 7.68 33.31 -18.34
C GLN A 22 6.16 33.45 -18.14
N ASN A 23 5.43 32.38 -18.40
CA ASN A 23 4.07 32.21 -17.89
C ASN A 23 4.17 31.79 -16.42
N HIS A 24 4.05 32.74 -15.50
CA HIS A 24 3.73 32.43 -14.11
C HIS A 24 2.21 32.31 -14.01
N ASN A 25 1.70 31.10 -14.25
CA ASN A 25 0.38 30.69 -13.82
C ASN A 25 0.53 29.53 -12.83
N GLU A 26 -0.12 29.76 -11.71
CA GLU A 26 -0.44 28.93 -10.56
C GLU A 26 -0.44 27.40 -10.73
N SER A 27 -0.11 26.75 -9.62
CA SER A 27 -0.81 25.56 -9.12
C SER A 27 -0.35 24.17 -9.57
N LEU A 28 0.07 23.40 -8.55
CA LEU A 28 -0.12 21.96 -8.42
C LEU A 28 0.39 21.05 -9.55
N LYS A 29 1.68 20.70 -9.51
CA LYS A 29 2.11 19.34 -9.90
C LYS A 29 3.40 18.89 -9.21
N LYS A 30 3.34 18.71 -7.89
CA LYS A 30 4.18 17.73 -7.19
C LYS A 30 3.62 16.33 -7.48
N GLN A 31 3.71 15.89 -8.73
CA GLN A 31 3.51 14.50 -9.11
C GLN A 31 4.78 14.02 -9.78
N SER A 32 5.38 13.02 -9.15
CA SER A 32 6.09 11.92 -9.82
C SER A 32 7.23 12.32 -10.73
N SER A 33 8.46 12.22 -10.23
CA SER A 33 9.60 11.63 -10.98
C SER A 33 10.94 11.70 -10.24
N VAL A 34 11.00 11.27 -8.98
CA VAL A 34 12.20 10.67 -8.37
C VAL A 34 11.61 9.72 -7.33
N ILE A 35 11.62 8.39 -7.49
CA ILE A 35 12.78 7.49 -7.48
C ILE A 35 12.47 6.29 -8.39
N LYS A 36 13.37 6.01 -9.34
CA LYS A 36 13.49 4.74 -10.05
C LYS A 36 14.63 3.96 -9.37
N THR A 37 14.33 2.72 -8.97
CA THR A 37 15.25 1.60 -8.65
C THR A 37 15.82 1.50 -7.21
N GLU A 38 15.92 0.23 -6.77
CA GLU A 38 16.41 -0.36 -5.50
C GLU A 38 15.39 -0.42 -4.34
N LEU A 39 15.10 -1.55 -3.72
CA LEU A 39 15.79 -2.83 -3.63
C LEU A 39 14.75 -3.89 -3.19
N GLN A 40 14.95 -5.16 -3.53
CA GLN A 40 14.32 -6.27 -2.82
C GLN A 40 14.62 -6.09 -1.32
N LYS A 41 13.64 -5.57 -0.57
CA LYS A 41 13.82 -5.32 0.86
C LYS A 41 13.51 -6.61 1.59
N ASP A 42 14.52 -7.47 1.66
CA ASP A 42 14.53 -8.58 2.60
C ASP A 42 14.49 -8.00 4.02
N SER A 43 13.31 -8.00 4.63
CA SER A 43 13.15 -7.55 6.01
C SER A 43 13.21 -8.76 6.94
N VAL A 44 14.25 -8.77 7.77
CA VAL A 44 14.41 -9.76 8.84
C VAL A 44 13.75 -9.22 10.11
N TYR A 45 12.91 -10.03 10.72
CA TYR A 45 12.30 -9.75 12.02
C TYR A 45 12.40 -10.99 12.92
N TYR A 46 12.25 -10.81 14.22
CA TYR A 46 12.35 -11.87 15.21
C TYR A 46 11.02 -12.02 15.94
N THR A 47 10.55 -13.26 16.09
CA THR A 47 9.24 -13.55 16.70
C THR A 47 9.34 -14.59 17.82
N CYS A 48 8.39 -14.54 18.75
CA CYS A 48 8.32 -15.46 19.87
C CYS A 48 7.38 -16.63 19.54
N THR A 49 7.83 -17.87 19.72
CA THR A 49 7.04 -19.08 19.45
C THR A 49 5.73 -19.14 20.24
N MET A 50 5.77 -18.71 21.51
CA MET A 50 4.59 -18.66 22.36
C MET A 50 3.70 -17.42 22.16
N ASN A 51 4.21 -16.37 21.52
CA ASN A 51 3.51 -15.09 21.38
C ASN A 51 3.77 -14.51 19.98
N PRO A 52 3.02 -14.96 18.95
CA PRO A 52 3.22 -14.55 17.56
C PRO A 52 3.05 -13.03 17.31
N ASP A 53 2.34 -12.34 18.21
CA ASP A 53 2.11 -10.89 18.14
C ASP A 53 3.38 -10.08 18.46
N ILE A 54 4.38 -10.70 19.08
CA ILE A 54 5.64 -10.03 19.41
C ILE A 54 6.58 -10.16 18.22
N LYS A 55 6.87 -9.03 17.59
CA LYS A 55 7.84 -8.87 16.51
C LYS A 55 8.88 -7.86 16.94
N MET A 56 10.15 -8.24 16.85
CA MET A 56 11.28 -7.37 17.17
C MET A 56 12.23 -7.30 15.99
N ASP A 57 12.88 -6.15 15.79
CA ASP A 57 13.87 -5.99 14.71
C ASP A 57 15.23 -6.60 15.05
N LYS A 58 15.42 -7.02 16.31
CA LYS A 58 16.70 -7.50 16.84
C LYS A 58 16.58 -8.91 17.44
N PRO A 59 17.65 -9.72 17.37
CA PRO A 59 17.71 -10.98 18.08
C PRO A 59 17.71 -10.74 19.59
N GLY A 60 17.20 -11.69 20.36
CA GLY A 60 17.22 -11.59 21.81
C GLY A 60 16.25 -12.53 22.50
N LYS A 61 15.96 -12.22 23.76
CA LYS A 61 14.91 -12.88 24.54
C LYS A 61 13.60 -12.10 24.41
N CYS A 62 12.49 -12.84 24.37
CA CYS A 62 11.15 -12.29 24.41
C CYS A 62 10.95 -11.52 25.72
N PRO A 63 10.48 -10.26 25.69
CA PRO A 63 10.26 -9.48 26.89
C PRO A 63 9.09 -9.99 27.75
N LYS A 64 8.18 -10.80 27.18
CA LYS A 64 7.03 -11.36 27.92
C LYS A 64 7.34 -12.69 28.62
N CYS A 65 8.04 -13.60 27.95
CA CYS A 65 8.26 -14.96 28.47
C CYS A 65 9.74 -15.32 28.65
N GLY A 66 10.67 -14.45 28.28
CA GLY A 66 12.11 -14.69 28.42
C GLY A 66 12.71 -15.72 27.45
N MET A 67 11.90 -16.37 26.62
CA MET A 67 12.39 -17.35 25.62
C MET A 67 13.11 -16.67 24.47
N LYS A 68 14.03 -17.38 23.82
CA LYS A 68 14.79 -16.86 22.67
C LYS A 68 13.85 -16.60 21.48
N LEU A 69 14.00 -15.45 20.82
CA LEU A 69 13.25 -15.15 19.60
C LEU A 69 13.83 -15.91 18.39
N GLU A 70 12.94 -16.31 17.49
CA GLU A 70 13.27 -16.94 16.23
C GLU A 70 13.37 -15.91 15.11
N LYS A 71 14.42 -16.02 14.29
CA LYS A 71 14.62 -15.20 13.10
C LYS A 71 13.63 -15.59 12.00
N ARG A 72 12.95 -14.60 11.43
CA ARG A 72 12.05 -14.72 10.29
C ARG A 72 12.49 -13.74 9.22
N THR A 73 12.40 -14.15 7.96
CA THR A 73 12.73 -13.30 6.81
C THR A 73 11.48 -13.16 5.97
N ILE A 74 11.08 -11.92 5.70
CA ILE A 74 10.06 -11.64 4.69
C ILE A 74 10.78 -11.52 3.36
N ILE A 75 10.70 -12.58 2.56
CA ILE A 75 11.10 -12.50 1.16
C ILE A 75 9.93 -11.87 0.44
N VAL A 76 10.06 -10.59 0.10
CA VAL A 76 9.07 -9.87 -0.70
C VAL A 76 9.27 -10.28 -2.16
N LYS A 77 8.87 -11.52 -2.48
CA LYS A 77 8.73 -11.99 -3.86
C LYS A 77 7.50 -11.27 -4.42
N ASP A 78 7.75 -10.30 -5.30
CA ASP A 78 6.75 -9.58 -6.09
C ASP A 78 5.47 -9.24 -5.32
N ILE A 79 5.43 -8.06 -4.71
CA ILE A 79 4.15 -7.41 -4.43
C ILE A 79 3.53 -7.08 -5.80
N LYS A 80 2.95 -8.08 -6.46
CA LYS A 80 1.66 -7.84 -7.07
C LYS A 80 0.82 -7.35 -5.91
N THR A 81 0.49 -6.08 -5.96
CA THR A 81 -0.62 -5.54 -5.20
C THR A 81 -1.85 -6.34 -5.65
N GLU A 82 -2.03 -7.53 -5.09
CA GLU A 82 -3.32 -8.15 -4.93
C GLU A 82 -4.04 -7.16 -4.02
N LYS A 83 -4.61 -6.12 -4.65
CA LYS A 83 -5.79 -5.47 -4.13
C LYS A 83 -6.61 -6.63 -3.61
N LYS A 84 -6.80 -6.73 -2.29
CA LYS A 84 -7.88 -7.55 -1.73
C LYS A 84 -9.14 -6.95 -2.32
N GLY A 85 -9.47 -7.38 -3.54
CA GLY A 85 -10.70 -7.11 -4.21
C GLY A 85 -11.73 -7.74 -3.32
N LEU A 86 -12.48 -6.88 -2.65
CA LEU A 86 -13.74 -7.14 -1.97
C LEU A 86 -14.24 -8.57 -2.19
N SER A 87 -13.85 -9.51 -1.33
CA SER A 87 -14.26 -10.91 -1.45
C SER A 87 -15.75 -10.97 -1.12
N LYS A 88 -16.59 -10.97 -2.17
CA LYS A 88 -18.03 -11.16 -2.04
C LYS A 88 -18.27 -12.55 -1.44
N THR A 89 -19.05 -12.62 -0.37
CA THR A 89 -19.44 -13.89 0.24
C THR A 89 -20.79 -14.31 -0.32
N TYR A 90 -20.93 -15.57 -0.70
CA TYR A 90 -22.14 -16.14 -1.29
C TYR A 90 -22.76 -17.16 -0.32
N ILE A 91 -24.06 -17.04 -0.04
CA ILE A 91 -24.76 -17.86 0.96
C ILE A 91 -25.90 -18.65 0.31
N CYS A 92 -26.08 -19.91 0.76
CA CYS A 92 -27.22 -20.73 0.35
C CYS A 92 -28.48 -20.35 1.16
N PRO A 93 -29.60 -19.98 0.51
CA PRO A 93 -30.83 -19.60 1.21
C PRO A 93 -31.50 -20.76 1.98
N MET A 94 -31.20 -22.01 1.59
CA MET A 94 -31.77 -23.21 2.22
C MET A 94 -30.93 -23.76 3.36
N HIS A 95 -29.60 -23.57 3.31
CA HIS A 95 -28.66 -24.18 4.24
C HIS A 95 -27.91 -23.09 5.01
N MET A 96 -28.35 -22.84 6.24
CA MET A 96 -27.61 -22.01 7.17
C MET A 96 -26.19 -22.59 7.37
N GLY A 97 -25.17 -21.77 7.13
CA GLY A 97 -23.75 -22.13 7.31
C GLY A 97 -23.00 -22.54 6.02
N VAL A 98 -23.67 -22.65 4.87
CA VAL A 98 -22.96 -22.80 3.59
C VAL A 98 -22.61 -21.40 3.05
N LYS A 99 -21.32 -21.05 3.15
CA LYS A 99 -20.74 -19.82 2.62
C LYS A 99 -19.64 -20.16 1.62
N MET A 100 -19.62 -19.47 0.49
CA MET A 100 -18.62 -19.66 -0.57
C MET A 100 -18.06 -18.31 -0.99
N ASP A 101 -16.79 -18.30 -1.43
CA ASP A 101 -16.13 -17.09 -1.93
C ASP A 101 -16.41 -16.83 -3.42
N LYS A 102 -17.24 -17.67 -4.06
CA LYS A 102 -17.52 -17.64 -5.49
C LYS A 102 -19.02 -17.79 -5.77
N PRO A 103 -19.54 -17.17 -6.84
CA PRO A 103 -20.89 -17.40 -7.30
C PRO A 103 -21.04 -18.84 -7.80
N GLY A 104 -22.27 -19.35 -7.76
CA GLY A 104 -22.60 -20.65 -8.33
C GLY A 104 -23.68 -21.37 -7.55
N ILE A 105 -23.70 -22.68 -7.75
CA ILE A 105 -24.72 -23.58 -7.20
C ILE A 105 -24.25 -24.16 -5.87
N CYS A 106 -25.16 -24.23 -4.89
CA CYS A 106 -24.91 -24.86 -3.61
C CYS A 106 -24.65 -26.37 -3.79
N PRO A 107 -23.50 -26.89 -3.33
CA PRO A 107 -23.16 -28.31 -3.49
C PRO A 107 -24.02 -29.25 -2.65
N LYS A 108 -24.77 -28.73 -1.66
CA LYS A 108 -25.65 -29.55 -0.82
C LYS A 108 -27.03 -29.78 -1.42
N CYS A 109 -27.53 -28.82 -2.21
CA CYS A 109 -28.93 -28.84 -2.64
C CYS A 109 -29.19 -28.38 -4.07
N GLY A 110 -28.15 -28.02 -4.82
CA GLY A 110 -28.30 -27.69 -6.23
C GLY A 110 -28.96 -26.33 -6.50
N MET A 111 -29.20 -25.49 -5.49
CA MET A 111 -29.79 -24.14 -5.68
C MET A 111 -28.73 -23.04 -5.73
N ASP A 112 -29.03 -21.95 -6.45
CA ASP A 112 -28.13 -20.81 -6.59
C ASP A 112 -27.81 -20.11 -5.25
N LEU A 113 -26.54 -19.75 -5.08
CA LEU A 113 -26.05 -18.98 -3.94
C LEU A 113 -26.31 -17.49 -4.16
N LYS A 114 -26.71 -16.79 -3.09
CA LYS A 114 -26.98 -15.34 -3.12
C LYS A 114 -25.80 -14.55 -2.58
N GLU A 115 -25.52 -13.39 -3.19
CA GLU A 115 -24.48 -12.46 -2.74
C GLU A 115 -24.87 -11.79 -1.42
N GLU A 116 -24.01 -11.91 -0.41
CA GLU A 116 -24.04 -11.12 0.81
C GLU A 116 -23.11 -9.91 0.63
N LYS A 117 -23.70 -8.71 0.70
CA LYS A 117 -22.92 -7.46 0.69
C LYS A 117 -22.24 -7.32 2.05
N ILE A 118 -20.92 -7.35 2.07
CA ILE A 118 -20.11 -7.01 3.25
C ILE A 118 -20.24 -5.50 3.53
N ASN A 119 -21.17 -5.14 4.42
CA ASN A 119 -21.11 -3.85 5.10
C ASN A 119 -20.11 -4.00 6.25
N THR A 120 -18.96 -3.35 6.13
CA THR A 120 -17.90 -3.35 7.14
C THR A 120 -18.33 -2.57 8.39
N SER A 121 -19.24 -3.16 9.18
CA SER A 121 -19.53 -2.74 10.54
C SER A 121 -20.11 -3.93 11.32
N SER A 122 -19.56 -4.14 12.53
CA SER A 122 -20.03 -5.04 13.60
C SER A 122 -19.77 -6.56 13.45
N SER A 123 -18.53 -6.95 13.78
CA SER A 123 -18.29 -8.18 14.52
C SER A 123 -18.91 -8.06 15.94
N SER A 124 -19.76 -9.02 16.28
CA SER A 124 -19.94 -9.58 17.63
C SER A 124 -20.35 -8.63 18.77
N THR A 125 -21.63 -8.63 19.12
CA THR A 125 -22.02 -8.86 20.51
C THR A 125 -23.39 -9.54 20.58
N LEU A 126 -23.36 -10.77 21.07
CA LEU A 126 -24.52 -11.57 21.47
C LEU A 126 -25.40 -10.75 22.43
N GLN A 127 -26.70 -10.80 22.19
CA GLN A 127 -27.69 -10.36 23.16
C GLN A 127 -27.60 -11.22 24.43
N LEU A 128 -27.67 -10.57 25.59
CA LEU A 128 -28.22 -11.19 26.78
C LEU A 128 -29.24 -10.22 27.39
N LYS A 129 -30.51 -10.40 27.01
CA LYS A 129 -31.65 -9.89 27.78
C LYS A 129 -31.57 -10.52 29.18
N LYS A 130 -31.44 -9.72 30.23
CA LYS A 130 -31.92 -10.09 31.56
C LYS A 130 -33.00 -9.10 31.96
N THR A 131 -34.19 -9.67 32.02
CA THR A 131 -35.44 -9.16 32.59
C THR A 131 -35.23 -8.60 33.99
N LYS A 132 -35.91 -7.49 34.29
CA LYS A 132 -36.57 -7.29 35.58
C LYS A 132 -37.91 -6.62 35.34
#